data_AF-A0A7S0SDP2-F1
#
_entry.id   AF-A0A7S0SDP2-F1
#
_cell.length_a   1.000
_cell.length_b   1.000
_cell.length_c   1.000
_cell.angle_alpha   90.00
_cell.angle_beta   90.00
_cell.angle_gamma   90.00
#
_symmetry.space_group_name_H-M   'P 1'
#
loop_
_entity.id
_entity.type
_entity.pdbx_description
1 polymer ?
#
loop_
_entity_poly.entity_id
_entity_poly.type
_entity_poly.pdbx_seq_one_letter_code
_entity_poly.pdbx_strand_id
1 'polypeptide(L)'
;RFRIKTSELFELVRDGRTTRGSWLFGSKPPANDLLWQTIEAQGVKVWTFDRVRNREKEVDCAMCTEIGIRAARLHVAAIGEHDEAIKAKRILKAAVFVVVSGDRDMLHTVKRVLSFGIAVELWSWDNNCAGCYKELAINGLPEADRDADHPGPAGRLL
;
A
#
# COMPACT_ATOMS: atom_id res chain seq x y z
N ARG A 1 -23.34 -8.87 -7.66
CA ARG A 1 -22.01 -9.45 -7.37
C ARG A 1 -21.05 -8.97 -8.45
N PHE A 2 -20.13 -8.06 -8.14
CA PHE A 2 -19.15 -7.58 -9.13
C PHE A 2 -18.03 -8.60 -9.28
N ARG A 3 -17.59 -8.84 -10.53
CA ARG A 3 -16.35 -9.56 -10.82
C ARG A 3 -15.33 -8.53 -11.27
N ILE A 4 -14.26 -8.41 -10.51
CA ILE A 4 -13.14 -7.55 -10.86
C ILE A 4 -12.28 -8.34 -11.85
N LYS A 5 -11.92 -7.70 -12.97
CA LYS A 5 -10.91 -8.24 -13.88
C LYS A 5 -9.54 -7.87 -13.34
N THR A 6 -8.95 -8.72 -12.51
CA THR A 6 -7.77 -8.33 -11.71
C THR A 6 -6.55 -7.98 -12.55
N SER A 7 -6.37 -8.61 -13.72
CA SER A 7 -5.31 -8.23 -14.66
C SER A 7 -5.50 -6.82 -15.21
N GLU A 8 -6.72 -6.44 -15.60
CA GLU A 8 -7.00 -5.08 -16.07
C GLU A 8 -6.85 -4.06 -14.94
N LEU A 9 -7.28 -4.40 -13.72
CA LEU A 9 -7.07 -3.58 -12.54
C LEU A 9 -5.58 -3.40 -12.23
N PHE A 10 -4.79 -4.47 -12.29
CA PHE A 10 -3.36 -4.41 -12.04
C PHE A 10 -2.66 -3.50 -13.04
N GLU A 11 -2.99 -3.62 -14.32
CA GLU A 11 -2.45 -2.75 -15.37
C GLU A 11 -2.89 -1.29 -15.22
N LEU A 12 -4.17 -1.07 -14.92
CA LEU A 12 -4.71 0.26 -14.65
C LEU A 12 -3.98 0.94 -13.49
N VAL A 13 -3.84 0.24 -12.37
CA VAL A 13 -3.20 0.76 -11.15
C VAL A 13 -1.69 0.91 -11.36
N ARG A 14 -1.07 0.06 -12.17
CA ARG A 14 0.35 0.17 -12.52
C ARG A 14 0.63 1.43 -13.34
N ASP A 15 -0.28 1.80 -14.24
CA ASP A 15 -0.18 3.01 -15.08
C ASP A 15 1.20 3.16 -15.77
N GLY A 16 1.67 2.06 -16.38
CA GLY A 16 2.97 2.02 -17.06
C GLY A 16 4.21 2.09 -16.14
N ARG A 17 4.05 2.21 -14.82
CA ARG A 17 5.16 2.24 -13.85
C ARG A 17 5.81 0.87 -13.71
N THR A 18 7.12 0.86 -13.47
CA THR A 18 7.82 -0.37 -13.05
C THR A 18 7.50 -0.69 -11.60
N THR A 19 7.18 -1.95 -11.30
CA THR A 19 6.92 -2.39 -9.93
C THR A 19 8.19 -2.93 -9.28
N ARG A 20 8.53 -2.47 -8.08
CA ARG A 20 9.55 -3.12 -7.22
C ARG A 20 9.03 -4.40 -6.57
N GLY A 21 7.71 -4.55 -6.53
CA GLY A 21 6.99 -5.74 -6.14
C GLY A 21 5.52 -5.43 -5.96
N SER A 22 4.71 -6.49 -5.94
CA SER A 22 3.25 -6.40 -5.83
C SER A 22 2.75 -7.57 -5.01
N TRP A 23 1.73 -7.33 -4.19
CA TRP A 23 1.15 -8.33 -3.30
C TRP A 23 -0.36 -8.29 -3.40
N LEU A 24 -0.96 -9.47 -3.36
CA LEU A 24 -2.39 -9.63 -3.22
C LEU A 24 -2.67 -10.47 -1.98
N PHE A 25 -3.55 -9.96 -1.13
CA PHE A 25 -3.93 -10.60 0.11
C PHE A 25 -5.40 -11.01 0.03
N GLY A 26 -5.73 -12.19 0.52
CA GLY A 26 -7.13 -12.57 0.67
C GLY A 26 -7.34 -13.91 1.33
N SER A 27 -8.60 -14.34 1.36
CA SER A 27 -8.92 -15.69 1.84
C SER A 27 -8.40 -16.75 0.87
N LYS A 28 -8.05 -17.92 1.40
CA LYS A 28 -7.74 -19.09 0.60
C LYS A 28 -8.82 -19.35 -0.44
N PRO A 29 -8.47 -19.41 -1.74
CA PRO A 29 -9.43 -19.68 -2.78
C PRO A 29 -10.01 -21.10 -2.67
N PRO A 30 -11.16 -21.36 -3.31
CA PRO A 30 -11.59 -22.73 -3.60
C PRO A 30 -10.54 -23.45 -4.46
N ALA A 31 -10.57 -24.79 -4.46
CA ALA A 31 -9.67 -25.58 -5.30
C ALA A 31 -9.85 -25.21 -6.79
N ASN A 32 -8.73 -25.07 -7.52
CA ASN A 32 -8.66 -24.72 -8.95
C ASN A 32 -9.12 -23.29 -9.31
N ASP A 33 -8.80 -22.29 -8.47
CA ASP A 33 -9.11 -20.90 -8.78
C ASP A 33 -8.08 -20.27 -9.74
N LEU A 34 -8.49 -20.11 -11.01
CA LEU A 34 -7.70 -19.50 -12.08
C LEU A 34 -7.37 -18.02 -11.82
N LEU A 35 -8.12 -17.33 -10.97
CA LEU A 35 -7.91 -15.91 -10.70
C LEU A 35 -6.56 -15.67 -10.04
N TRP A 36 -6.27 -16.38 -8.96
CA TRP A 36 -5.03 -16.24 -8.20
C TRP A 36 -3.83 -16.67 -9.01
N GLN A 37 -3.95 -17.77 -9.75
CA GLN A 37 -2.89 -18.26 -10.64
C GLN A 37 -2.56 -17.24 -11.74
N THR A 38 -3.58 -16.58 -12.31
CA THR A 38 -3.38 -15.53 -13.34
C THR A 38 -2.63 -14.33 -12.75
N ILE A 39 -2.93 -13.96 -11.51
CA ILE A 39 -2.30 -12.83 -10.82
C ILE A 39 -0.85 -13.15 -10.45
N GLU A 40 -0.59 -14.37 -9.97
CA GLU A 40 0.79 -14.83 -9.72
C GLU A 40 1.63 -14.87 -10.99
N ALA A 41 1.05 -15.28 -12.12
CA ALA A 41 1.71 -15.27 -13.42
C ALA A 41 2.14 -13.85 -13.88
N GLN A 42 1.54 -12.80 -13.32
CA GLN A 42 1.93 -11.41 -13.54
C GLN A 42 3.03 -10.91 -12.58
N GLY A 43 3.61 -11.80 -11.78
CA GLY A 43 4.67 -11.48 -10.81
C GLY A 43 4.16 -10.91 -9.49
N VAL A 44 2.84 -10.95 -9.25
CA VAL A 44 2.23 -10.54 -7.98
C VAL A 44 2.34 -11.69 -6.98
N LYS A 45 2.85 -11.42 -5.78
CA LYS A 45 2.91 -12.42 -4.71
C LYS A 45 1.54 -12.56 -4.05
N VAL A 46 1.00 -13.77 -4.01
CA VAL A 46 -0.31 -14.05 -3.42
C VAL A 46 -0.16 -14.60 -2.00
N TRP A 47 -0.77 -13.93 -1.04
CA TRP A 47 -0.85 -14.37 0.36
C TRP A 47 -2.29 -14.70 0.72
N THR A 48 -2.51 -15.97 1.06
CA THR A 48 -3.84 -16.48 1.37
C THR A 48 -3.95 -16.93 2.81
N PHE A 49 -5.05 -16.59 3.46
CA PHE A 49 -5.32 -16.92 4.86
C PHE A 49 -6.56 -17.81 4.97
N ASP A 50 -6.48 -18.85 5.82
CA ASP A 50 -7.61 -19.72 6.09
C ASP A 50 -8.69 -19.00 6.90
N ARG A 51 -9.95 -19.40 6.69
CA ARG A 51 -11.07 -18.90 7.49
C ARG A 51 -11.27 -19.81 8.69
N VAL A 52 -11.02 -19.31 9.89
CA VAL A 52 -11.38 -20.05 11.11
C VAL A 52 -12.82 -19.70 11.49
N ARG A 53 -13.72 -20.70 11.52
CA ARG A 53 -15.11 -20.57 12.03
C ARG A 53 -15.89 -19.33 11.53
N ASN A 54 -15.68 -18.94 10.26
CA ASN A 54 -16.28 -17.74 9.65
C ASN A 54 -16.03 -16.41 10.39
N ARG A 55 -15.03 -16.33 11.30
CA ARG A 55 -14.71 -15.09 12.03
C ARG A 55 -13.21 -14.84 12.14
N GLU A 56 -12.91 -13.54 12.06
CA GLU A 56 -11.62 -12.84 12.03
C GLU A 56 -10.65 -13.25 10.91
N LYS A 57 -10.23 -12.24 10.14
CA LYS A 57 -9.37 -12.34 8.96
C LYS A 57 -8.04 -11.66 9.28
N GLU A 58 -6.94 -12.37 9.09
CA GLU A 58 -5.58 -11.83 9.26
C GLU A 58 -5.16 -10.93 8.08
N VAL A 59 -5.99 -10.82 7.04
CA VAL A 59 -5.70 -10.10 5.79
C VAL A 59 -5.29 -8.65 6.07
N ASP A 60 -6.08 -7.92 6.86
CA ASP A 60 -5.84 -6.48 7.08
C ASP A 60 -4.55 -6.26 7.91
N CYS A 61 -4.33 -7.11 8.92
CA CYS A 61 -3.12 -7.10 9.73
C CYS A 61 -1.88 -7.44 8.89
N ALA A 62 -1.95 -8.46 8.04
CA ALA A 62 -0.87 -8.86 7.15
C ALA A 62 -0.54 -7.78 6.12
N MET A 63 -1.57 -7.15 5.54
CA MET A 63 -1.42 -6.00 4.64
C MET A 63 -0.70 -4.84 5.35
N CYS A 64 -1.20 -4.43 6.52
CA CYS A 64 -0.60 -3.35 7.30
C CYS A 64 0.87 -3.64 7.64
N THR A 65 1.15 -4.87 8.07
CA THR A 65 2.50 -5.32 8.42
C THR A 65 3.44 -5.26 7.21
N GLU A 66 3.04 -5.83 6.07
CA GLU A 66 3.88 -5.86 4.88
C GLU A 66 4.12 -4.45 4.31
N ILE A 67 3.08 -3.61 4.25
CA ILE A 67 3.21 -2.20 3.81
C ILE A 67 4.22 -1.47 4.71
N GLY A 68 4.06 -1.58 6.03
CA GLY A 68 4.95 -0.95 7.01
C GLY A 68 6.40 -1.40 6.86
N ILE A 69 6.65 -2.71 6.77
CA ILE A 69 8.00 -3.27 6.58
C ILE A 69 8.63 -2.76 5.29
N ARG A 70 7.86 -2.69 4.20
CA ARG A 70 8.37 -2.25 2.88
C ARG A 70 8.69 -0.77 2.86
N ALA A 71 7.84 0.06 3.42
CA ALA A 71 8.08 1.48 3.52
C ALA A 71 9.32 1.77 4.39
N ALA A 72 9.45 1.09 5.54
CA ALA A 72 10.62 1.19 6.40
C ALA A 72 11.91 0.74 5.70
N ARG A 73 11.89 -0.40 4.99
CA ARG A 73 13.07 -0.88 4.23
C ARG A 73 13.49 0.08 3.13
N LEU A 74 12.53 0.62 2.37
CA LEU A 74 12.83 1.62 1.35
C LEU A 74 13.43 2.88 1.97
N HIS A 75 12.89 3.33 3.10
CA HIS A 75 13.39 4.48 3.83
C HIS A 75 14.83 4.28 4.31
N VAL A 76 15.12 3.17 4.99
CA VAL A 76 16.47 2.83 5.46
C VAL A 76 17.44 2.68 4.30
N ALA A 77 17.05 2.00 3.22
CA ALA A 77 17.91 1.86 2.04
C ALA A 77 18.22 3.23 1.40
N ALA A 78 17.22 4.10 1.27
CA ALA A 78 17.41 5.42 0.68
C ALA A 78 18.39 6.29 1.48
N ILE A 79 18.38 6.18 2.81
CA ILE A 79 19.29 6.92 3.70
C ILE A 79 20.66 6.23 3.77
N GLY A 80 20.71 4.91 3.89
CA GLY A 80 21.96 4.16 4.02
C GLY A 80 22.79 4.05 2.73
N GLU A 81 22.16 4.11 1.56
CA GLU A 81 22.86 4.16 0.27
C GLU A 81 23.41 5.56 -0.05
N HIS A 82 22.91 6.59 0.63
CA HIS A 82 23.26 7.97 0.37
C HIS A 82 23.34 8.81 1.64
N ASP A 83 24.56 9.10 2.08
CA ASP A 83 24.81 10.05 3.18
C ASP A 83 24.26 11.47 2.89
N GLU A 84 23.99 11.78 1.62
CA GLU A 84 23.39 13.05 1.19
C GLU A 84 21.86 13.03 1.30
N ALA A 85 21.32 13.75 2.29
CA ALA A 85 19.88 13.89 2.53
C ALA A 85 19.06 14.29 1.29
N ILE A 86 19.66 15.06 0.37
CA ILE A 86 19.02 15.49 -0.88
C ILE A 86 18.77 14.28 -1.81
N LYS A 87 19.71 13.33 -1.91
CA LYS A 87 19.59 12.15 -2.76
C LYS A 87 18.57 11.16 -2.19
N ALA A 88 18.65 10.88 -0.89
CA ALA A 88 17.67 10.05 -0.18
C ALA A 88 16.24 10.59 -0.41
N LYS A 89 16.05 11.91 -0.26
CA LYS A 89 14.78 12.58 -0.53
C LYS A 89 14.30 12.43 -1.97
N ARG A 90 15.20 12.48 -2.95
CA ARG A 90 14.86 12.29 -4.36
C ARG A 90 14.37 10.87 -4.64
N ILE A 91 14.99 9.86 -4.02
CA ILE A 91 14.58 8.46 -4.15
C ILE A 91 13.21 8.23 -3.55
N LEU A 92 12.98 8.72 -2.32
CA LEU A 92 11.69 8.53 -1.65
C LEU A 92 10.55 9.24 -2.38
N LYS A 93 10.79 10.44 -2.92
CA LYS A 93 9.81 11.17 -3.75
C LYS A 93 9.54 10.54 -5.11
N ALA A 94 10.48 9.75 -5.64
CA ALA A 94 10.28 9.02 -6.88
C ALA A 94 9.49 7.71 -6.69
N ALA A 95 9.33 7.26 -5.44
CA ALA A 95 8.55 6.08 -5.11
C ALA A 95 7.10 6.44 -4.78
N VAL A 96 6.19 5.58 -5.24
CA VAL A 96 4.77 5.64 -4.88
C VAL A 96 4.39 4.28 -4.33
N PHE A 97 3.74 4.27 -3.17
CA PHE A 97 3.13 3.09 -2.59
C PHE A 97 1.67 3.04 -3.01
N VAL A 98 1.31 2.10 -3.87
CA VAL A 98 -0.07 2.00 -4.35
C VAL A 98 -0.84 1.00 -3.49
N VAL A 99 -1.97 1.45 -2.94
CA VAL A 99 -2.81 0.67 -2.02
C VAL A 99 -4.21 0.57 -2.62
N VAL A 100 -4.67 -0.65 -2.89
CA VAL A 100 -6.03 -0.90 -3.35
C VAL A 100 -6.88 -1.37 -2.18
N SER A 101 -7.43 -0.42 -1.42
CA SER A 101 -8.34 -0.68 -0.30
C SER A 101 -9.15 0.57 0.03
N GLY A 102 -10.35 0.36 0.57
CA GLY A 102 -11.17 1.44 1.16
C GLY A 102 -11.27 1.37 2.68
N ASP A 103 -10.64 0.36 3.29
CA ASP A 103 -10.82 0.05 4.70
C ASP A 103 -10.14 1.09 5.60
N ARG A 104 -10.85 1.56 6.62
CA ARG A 104 -10.35 2.53 7.59
C ARG A 104 -9.19 1.98 8.42
N ASP A 105 -9.14 0.68 8.66
CA ASP A 105 -8.12 0.08 9.54
C ASP A 105 -6.70 0.22 8.97
N MET A 106 -6.59 0.45 7.66
CA MET A 106 -5.33 0.72 6.98
C MET A 106 -4.81 2.16 7.17
N LEU A 107 -5.63 3.07 7.73
CA LEU A 107 -5.32 4.50 7.80
C LEU A 107 -4.00 4.76 8.53
N HIS A 108 -3.77 4.06 9.64
CA HIS A 108 -2.56 4.27 10.43
C HIS A 108 -1.31 3.85 9.64
N THR A 109 -1.39 2.74 8.91
CA THR A 109 -0.31 2.30 8.02
C THR A 109 -0.07 3.29 6.89
N VAL A 110 -1.14 3.80 6.25
CA VAL A 110 -1.01 4.84 5.21
C VAL A 110 -0.30 6.07 5.75
N LYS A 111 -0.71 6.57 6.92
CA LYS A 111 -0.05 7.69 7.59
C LYS A 111 1.44 7.40 7.86
N ARG A 112 1.78 6.18 8.26
CA ARG A 112 3.16 5.77 8.48
C ARG A 112 4.01 5.76 7.21
N VAL A 113 3.44 5.36 6.07
CA VAL A 113 4.14 5.46 4.77
C VAL A 113 4.39 6.93 4.41
N LEU A 114 3.37 7.78 4.59
CA LEU A 114 3.48 9.22 4.34
C LEU A 114 4.50 9.90 5.26
N SER A 115 4.65 9.45 6.51
CA SER A 115 5.65 10.01 7.44
C SER A 115 7.08 9.72 6.99
N PHE A 116 7.33 8.65 6.21
CA PHE A 116 8.62 8.40 5.57
C PHE A 116 8.88 9.26 4.32
N GLY A 117 7.98 10.18 3.97
CA GLY A 117 8.07 11.02 2.78
C GLY A 117 7.82 10.27 1.47
N ILE A 118 7.23 9.08 1.54
CA ILE A 118 6.83 8.26 0.38
C ILE A 118 5.39 8.64 0.03
N ALA A 119 5.11 8.86 -1.26
CA ALA A 119 3.74 9.12 -1.71
C ALA A 119 2.90 7.83 -1.63
N VAL A 120 1.63 7.96 -1.28
CA VAL A 120 0.65 6.87 -1.30
C VAL A 120 -0.40 7.19 -2.34
N GLU A 121 -0.78 6.22 -3.16
CA GLU A 121 -1.90 6.33 -4.09
C GLU A 121 -2.96 5.31 -3.67
N LEU A 122 -4.13 5.79 -3.26
CA LEU A 122 -5.18 4.94 -2.70
C LEU A 122 -6.31 4.74 -3.71
N TRP A 123 -6.45 3.49 -4.16
CA TRP A 123 -7.56 3.08 -5.02
C TRP A 123 -8.65 2.40 -4.20
N SER A 124 -9.87 2.88 -4.33
CA SER A 124 -11.04 2.28 -3.70
C SER A 124 -12.28 2.52 -4.55
N TRP A 125 -13.33 1.75 -4.26
CA TRP A 125 -14.66 2.05 -4.75
C TRP A 125 -15.24 3.21 -3.94
N ASP A 126 -15.85 4.18 -4.61
CA ASP A 126 -16.36 5.41 -3.97
C ASP A 126 -17.24 5.15 -2.74
N ASN A 127 -18.13 4.16 -2.84
CA ASN A 127 -19.09 3.82 -1.79
C ASN A 127 -18.48 3.01 -0.63
N ASN A 128 -17.22 2.60 -0.75
CA ASN A 128 -16.53 1.77 0.24
C ASN A 128 -15.21 2.40 0.71
N CYS A 129 -14.93 3.65 0.31
CA CYS A 129 -13.76 4.40 0.75
C CYS A 129 -14.07 5.17 2.04
N ALA A 130 -13.34 4.89 3.11
CA ALA A 130 -13.48 5.63 4.36
C ALA A 130 -13.23 7.13 4.18
N GLY A 131 -14.11 7.97 4.73
CA GLY A 131 -14.04 9.44 4.57
C GLY A 131 -12.74 10.07 5.06
N CYS A 132 -12.06 9.45 6.04
CA CYS A 132 -10.77 9.89 6.56
C CYS A 132 -9.67 9.94 5.48
N TYR A 133 -9.76 9.14 4.42
CA TYR A 133 -8.80 9.21 3.31
C TYR A 133 -9.01 10.46 2.44
N LYS A 134 -10.27 10.88 2.26
CA LYS A 134 -10.59 12.14 1.55
C LYS A 134 -10.09 13.34 2.36
N GLU A 135 -10.32 13.32 3.67
CA GLU A 135 -9.78 14.34 4.58
C GLU A 135 -8.25 14.38 4.55
N LEU A 136 -7.60 13.21 4.58
CA LEU A 136 -6.14 13.10 4.51
C LEU A 136 -5.58 13.59 3.16
N ALA A 137 -6.28 13.38 2.06
CA ALA A 137 -5.89 13.87 0.74
C ALA A 137 -6.00 15.41 0.64
N ILE A 138 -7.03 16.00 1.25
CA ILE A 138 -7.25 17.46 1.26
C ILE A 138 -6.27 18.16 2.20
N ASN A 139 -6.17 17.67 3.44
CA ASN A 139 -5.45 18.36 4.52
C ASN A 139 -3.98 17.95 4.62
N GLY A 140 -3.60 16.84 3.97
CA GLY A 140 -2.29 16.22 4.16
C GLY A 140 -2.12 15.58 5.54
N LEU A 141 -0.92 15.06 5.80
CA LEU A 141 -0.62 14.37 7.06
C LEU A 141 -0.70 15.35 8.25
N PRO A 142 -1.53 15.07 9.29
CA PRO A 142 -1.64 15.90 10.48
C PRO A 142 -0.29 16.07 11.18
N GLU A 143 -0.07 17.22 11.84
CA GLU A 143 1.20 17.52 12.50
C GLU A 143 1.57 16.50 13.59
N ALA A 144 0.59 16.05 14.38
CA ALA A 144 0.77 15.03 15.41
C ALA A 144 1.22 13.65 14.87
N ASP A 145 1.03 13.39 13.57
CA ASP A 145 1.42 12.13 12.92
C ASP A 145 2.77 12.25 12.17
N ARG A 146 3.46 13.41 12.26
CA ARG A 146 4.78 13.61 11.66
C ARG A 146 5.86 13.18 12.65
N ASP A 147 6.85 12.41 12.17
CA ASP A 147 7.97 12.00 13.02
C ASP A 147 8.86 13.21 13.35
N ALA A 148 9.03 13.50 14.64
CA ALA A 148 9.88 14.59 15.13
C ALA A 148 11.36 14.40 14.74
N ASP A 149 11.82 13.16 14.67
CA ASP A 149 13.19 12.80 14.28
C ASP A 149 13.41 12.80 12.76
N HIS A 150 12.35 12.89 11.97
CA HIS A 150 12.42 12.84 10.51
C HIS A 150 11.60 13.99 9.91
N PRO A 151 12.18 15.22 9.86
CA PRO A 151 11.53 16.40 9.30
C PRO A 151 11.42 16.35 7.76
N GLY A 152 11.36 15.15 7.18
CA GLY A 152 11.10 14.93 5.77
C GLY A 152 9.76 15.57 5.36
N PRO A 153 9.59 15.91 4.07
CA PRO A 153 8.32 16.45 3.61
C PRO A 153 7.23 15.41 3.90
N ALA A 154 6.09 15.86 4.43
CA ALA A 154 4.92 15.01 4.53
C ALA A 154 4.67 14.37 3.15
N GLY A 155 4.65 13.04 3.09
CA GLY A 155 4.28 12.31 1.89
C GLY A 155 2.92 12.78 1.39
N ARG A 156 2.63 12.52 0.13
CA ARG A 156 1.36 12.91 -0.48
C ARG A 156 0.44 11.71 -0.63
N LEU A 157 -0.80 11.84 -0.20
CA LEU A 157 -1.86 10.95 -0.62
C LEU A 157 -2.41 11.46 -1.97
N LEU A 158 -2.35 10.61 -2.98
CA LEU A 158 -2.86 10.81 -4.34
C LEU A 158 -4.22 10.13 -4.50
#